data_AF-A0A938KE65-F1
#
_entry.id   AF-A0A938KE65-F1
#
_cell.length_a   1.000
_cell.length_b   1.000
_cell.length_c   1.000
_cell.angle_alpha   90.00
_cell.angle_beta   90.00
_cell.angle_gamma   90.00
#
_symmetry.space_group_name_H-M   'P 1'
#
loop_
_entity.id
_entity.type
_entity.pdbx_description
1 polymer ?
#
loop_
_entity_poly.entity_id
_entity_poly.type
_entity_poly.pdbx_seq_one_letter_code
_entity_poly.pdbx_strand_id
1 'polypeptide(L)'
;MPSNHRFEKQPYETAAVLRNRCLASSVLCMGLAASLLAEPAWVGARLQQEYVVSQWEMEDGMPDSSATAMVQTPDGYLRIGTFNGLARFYGVGFKVLNKATTPELSSTAIVNLHLDKKGRVWVSTDAGMVCVEHGVWKTYREPEGWNGDYARAFAEDQAGNLYVSAFNGKNYQFSGDRFVELPEPLGERKGYIAGPSNC
;
A
#
# COMPACT_ATOMS: atom_id res chain seq x y z
N MET A 1 -31.15 -78.83 24.93
CA MET A 1 -32.55 -79.26 25.10
C MET A 1 -33.45 -78.30 24.31
N PRO A 2 -34.54 -78.82 23.72
CA PRO A 2 -34.90 -78.75 22.29
C PRO A 2 -35.71 -77.46 21.98
N SER A 3 -36.17 -77.13 20.77
CA SER A 3 -36.64 -77.95 19.65
C SER A 3 -36.75 -77.10 18.38
N ASN A 4 -36.24 -77.66 17.28
CA ASN A 4 -36.67 -77.38 15.92
C ASN A 4 -38.21 -77.38 15.80
N HIS A 5 -38.77 -76.57 14.90
CA HIS A 5 -39.76 -77.08 13.95
C HIS A 5 -39.69 -76.37 12.60
N ARG A 6 -39.22 -77.16 11.63
CA ARG A 6 -39.33 -77.06 10.18
C ARG A 6 -40.79 -77.28 9.75
N PHE A 7 -41.29 -76.49 8.80
CA PHE A 7 -42.32 -76.86 7.79
C PHE A 7 -42.16 -75.83 6.64
N GLU A 8 -41.48 -76.11 5.51
CA GLU A 8 -41.85 -76.97 4.38
C GLU A 8 -43.19 -76.57 3.72
N LYS A 9 -43.14 -75.86 2.58
CA LYS A 9 -43.43 -76.36 1.21
C LYS A 9 -43.64 -75.19 0.22
N GLN A 10 -42.87 -75.24 -0.87
CA GLN A 10 -43.09 -74.58 -2.17
C GLN A 10 -44.35 -75.14 -2.88
N PRO A 11 -44.74 -74.71 -4.10
CA PRO A 11 -44.56 -73.44 -4.82
C PRO A 11 -45.91 -72.94 -5.44
N TYR A 12 -45.91 -71.78 -6.10
CA TYR A 12 -46.53 -71.67 -7.43
C TYR A 12 -45.94 -70.48 -8.20
N GLU A 13 -45.35 -70.78 -9.35
CA GLU A 13 -45.08 -69.83 -10.42
C GLU A 13 -46.41 -69.40 -11.04
N THR A 14 -46.53 -68.13 -11.43
CA THR A 14 -46.69 -67.78 -12.85
C THR A 14 -46.71 -66.28 -13.04
N ALA A 15 -46.15 -65.91 -14.18
CA ALA A 15 -45.73 -64.59 -14.58
C ALA A 15 -46.88 -63.63 -14.93
N ALA A 16 -46.50 -62.35 -14.84
CA ALA A 16 -46.83 -61.27 -15.77
C ALA A 16 -48.29 -60.81 -15.85
N VAL A 17 -48.55 -59.66 -15.21
CA VAL A 17 -49.29 -58.58 -15.88
C VAL A 17 -48.54 -57.26 -15.68
N LEU A 18 -47.95 -56.80 -16.77
CA LEU A 18 -47.48 -55.44 -17.01
C LEU A 18 -48.67 -54.47 -17.09
N ARG A 19 -48.33 -53.20 -16.80
CA ARG A 19 -49.05 -51.93 -17.07
C ARG A 19 -49.60 -51.30 -15.78
N ASN A 20 -49.36 -50.04 -15.47
CA ASN A 20 -48.78 -48.95 -16.26
C ASN A 20 -48.50 -47.76 -15.34
N ARG A 21 -47.40 -47.05 -15.65
CA ARG A 21 -47.32 -45.59 -15.75
C ARG A 21 -47.78 -44.78 -14.53
N CYS A 22 -46.81 -44.29 -13.74
CA CYS A 22 -46.92 -42.94 -13.15
C CYS A 22 -45.64 -42.40 -12.47
N LEU A 23 -44.57 -43.17 -12.32
CA LEU A 23 -43.45 -42.73 -11.45
C LEU A 23 -42.18 -42.21 -12.16
N ALA A 24 -42.13 -42.19 -13.50
CA ALA A 24 -40.89 -41.85 -14.21
C ALA A 24 -40.67 -40.34 -14.45
N SER A 25 -41.65 -39.46 -14.22
CA SER A 25 -41.51 -38.02 -14.51
C SER A 25 -41.18 -37.14 -13.30
N SER A 26 -41.33 -37.61 -12.06
CA SER A 26 -41.11 -36.79 -10.86
C SER A 26 -39.67 -36.82 -10.33
N VAL A 27 -38.86 -37.82 -10.70
CA VAL A 27 -37.46 -37.93 -10.23
C VAL A 27 -36.49 -37.09 -11.08
N LEU A 28 -36.82 -36.83 -12.36
CA LEU A 28 -35.92 -36.08 -13.25
C LEU A 28 -35.91 -34.55 -12.97
N CYS A 29 -37.02 -33.98 -12.47
CA CYS A 29 -37.09 -32.54 -12.19
C CYS A 29 -36.43 -32.12 -10.86
N MET A 30 -36.30 -33.03 -9.88
CA MET A 30 -35.59 -32.71 -8.63
C MET A 30 -34.06 -32.78 -8.76
N GLY A 31 -33.52 -33.62 -9.66
CA GLY A 31 -32.08 -33.68 -9.93
C GLY A 31 -31.54 -32.48 -10.74
N LEU A 32 -32.35 -31.92 -11.62
CA LEU A 32 -31.98 -30.74 -12.42
C LEU A 32 -32.11 -29.42 -11.66
N ALA A 33 -32.99 -29.32 -10.66
CA ALA A 33 -33.10 -28.12 -9.82
C ALA A 33 -31.94 -28.00 -8.80
N ALA A 34 -31.40 -29.13 -8.33
CA ALA A 34 -30.32 -29.13 -7.34
C ALA A 34 -28.93 -28.77 -7.92
N SER A 35 -28.75 -28.84 -9.24
CA SER A 35 -27.50 -28.43 -9.91
C SER A 35 -27.45 -26.93 -10.23
N LEU A 36 -28.59 -26.22 -10.12
CA LEU A 36 -28.69 -24.78 -10.36
C LEU A 36 -28.54 -23.92 -9.09
N LEU A 37 -28.41 -24.54 -7.91
CA LEU A 37 -28.07 -23.88 -6.65
C LEU A 37 -26.69 -24.27 -6.10
N ALA A 38 -25.90 -25.02 -6.88
CA ALA A 38 -24.50 -25.21 -6.57
C ALA A 38 -23.79 -23.88 -6.86
N GLU A 39 -23.71 -23.03 -5.83
CA GLU A 39 -22.76 -21.93 -5.75
C GLU A 39 -21.43 -22.44 -6.35
N PRO A 40 -20.97 -21.84 -7.45
CA PRO A 40 -19.79 -22.38 -8.10
C PRO A 40 -18.63 -22.26 -7.10
N ALA A 41 -17.80 -23.30 -6.99
CA ALA A 41 -16.82 -23.48 -5.91
C ALA A 41 -15.76 -22.37 -5.77
N TRP A 42 -15.87 -21.29 -6.54
CA TRP A 42 -15.07 -20.07 -6.45
C TRP A 42 -15.77 -18.93 -5.69
N VAL A 43 -17.06 -19.03 -5.31
CA VAL A 43 -17.74 -18.02 -4.47
C VAL A 43 -17.14 -17.93 -3.05
N GLY A 44 -16.31 -18.91 -2.68
CA GLY A 44 -15.54 -18.94 -1.44
C GLY A 44 -14.03 -18.85 -1.62
N ALA A 45 -13.51 -18.24 -2.70
CA ALA A 45 -12.08 -17.95 -2.79
C ALA A 45 -11.71 -16.84 -1.77
N ARG A 46 -11.64 -17.24 -0.50
CA ARG A 46 -10.97 -16.46 0.55
C ARG A 46 -9.54 -16.32 0.06
N LEU A 47 -9.12 -15.11 -0.31
CA LEU A 47 -7.71 -14.80 -0.50
C LEU A 47 -7.00 -15.25 0.77
N GLN A 48 -6.35 -16.42 0.73
CA GLN A 48 -5.45 -16.84 1.78
C GLN A 48 -4.39 -15.74 1.78
N GLN A 49 -4.22 -15.03 2.90
CA GLN A 49 -3.18 -14.03 2.99
C GLN A 49 -1.84 -14.72 2.73
N GLU A 50 -1.31 -14.57 1.52
CA GLU A 50 0.00 -15.11 1.11
C GLU A 50 1.16 -14.39 1.83
N TYR A 51 0.85 -13.28 2.50
CA TYR A 51 1.80 -12.41 3.16
C TYR A 51 1.53 -12.35 4.66
N VAL A 52 2.61 -12.42 5.45
CA VAL A 52 2.57 -12.03 6.86
C VAL A 52 2.66 -10.51 6.92
N VAL A 53 1.58 -9.87 7.35
CA VAL A 53 1.55 -8.42 7.60
C VAL A 53 1.93 -8.17 9.05
N SER A 54 3.00 -7.41 9.27
CA SER A 54 3.33 -6.86 10.58
C SER A 54 2.86 -5.41 10.64
N GLN A 55 2.24 -5.02 11.75
CA GLN A 55 1.80 -3.65 12.00
C GLN A 55 2.73 -3.01 13.03
N TRP A 56 2.98 -1.72 12.84
CA TRP A 56 3.77 -0.91 13.74
C TRP A 56 2.95 0.33 14.07
N GLU A 57 2.63 0.50 15.35
CA GLU A 57 1.78 1.58 15.84
C GLU A 57 2.59 2.55 16.73
N MET A 58 1.91 3.52 17.34
CA MET A 58 2.58 4.48 18.22
C MET A 58 3.12 3.80 19.48
N GLU A 59 2.44 2.75 19.94
CA GLU A 59 2.81 1.87 21.03
C GLU A 59 4.15 1.16 20.76
N ASP A 60 4.50 0.94 19.48
CA ASP A 60 5.78 0.37 19.06
C ASP A 60 6.89 1.43 18.85
N GLY A 61 6.60 2.69 19.15
CA GLY A 61 7.54 3.82 19.10
C GLY A 61 7.47 4.67 17.84
N MET A 62 6.48 4.47 16.96
CA MET A 62 6.22 5.38 15.85
C MET A 62 5.73 6.74 16.40
N PRO A 63 6.21 7.89 15.88
CA PRO A 63 5.90 9.19 16.47
C PRO A 63 4.48 9.68 16.23
N ASP A 64 3.79 9.11 15.24
CA ASP A 64 2.43 9.46 14.83
C ASP A 64 1.86 8.31 13.99
N SER A 65 0.54 8.18 13.90
CA SER A 65 -0.10 7.15 13.07
C SER A 65 -0.08 7.48 11.57
N SER A 66 0.33 8.68 11.18
CA SER A 66 0.54 9.06 9.79
C SER A 66 1.88 8.58 9.24
N ALA A 67 1.86 7.99 8.04
CA ALA A 67 3.05 7.75 7.22
C ALA A 67 2.89 8.52 5.91
N THR A 68 3.55 9.67 5.78
CA THR A 68 3.38 10.59 4.64
C THR A 68 4.35 10.29 3.50
N ALA A 69 5.55 9.82 3.84
CA ALA A 69 6.58 9.44 2.87
C ALA A 69 7.57 8.45 3.50
N MET A 70 8.26 7.70 2.65
CA MET A 70 9.27 6.75 3.10
C MET A 70 10.41 6.65 2.09
N VAL A 71 11.65 6.58 2.58
CA VAL A 71 12.85 6.27 1.78
C VAL A 71 13.72 5.28 2.53
N GLN A 72 14.41 4.39 1.81
CA GLN A 72 15.47 3.57 2.39
C GLN A 72 16.81 4.24 2.14
N THR A 73 17.61 4.46 3.18
CA THR A 73 18.95 5.02 3.05
C THR A 73 20.00 3.96 2.73
N PRO A 74 21.16 4.33 2.16
CA PRO A 74 22.20 3.36 1.78
C PRO A 74 22.76 2.52 2.95
N ASP A 75 22.61 3.00 4.18
CA ASP A 75 22.93 2.28 5.41
C ASP A 75 21.87 1.22 5.81
N GLY A 76 20.85 1.01 4.98
CA GLY A 76 19.84 -0.04 5.10
C GLY A 76 18.60 0.35 5.90
N TYR A 77 18.61 1.50 6.57
CA TYR A 77 17.50 1.95 7.42
C TYR A 77 16.39 2.62 6.62
N LEU A 78 15.15 2.51 7.11
CA LEU A 78 14.03 3.28 6.54
C LEU A 78 13.90 4.61 7.29
N ARG A 79 13.66 5.67 6.54
CA ARG A 79 13.21 6.96 7.06
C ARG A 79 11.76 7.14 6.67
N ILE A 80 10.91 7.39 7.66
CA ILE A 80 9.46 7.51 7.49
C ILE A 80 9.07 8.89 8.00
N GLY A 81 8.49 9.69 7.11
CA GLY A 81 7.93 10.98 7.44
C GLY A 81 6.54 10.81 8.07
N THR A 82 6.27 11.57 9.11
CA THR A 82 4.96 11.66 9.76
C THR A 82 4.59 13.12 9.99
N PHE A 83 3.35 13.40 10.38
CA PHE A 83 2.95 14.75 10.77
C PHE A 83 3.58 15.23 12.09
N ASN A 84 4.20 14.33 12.86
CA ASN A 84 4.81 14.67 14.15
C ASN A 84 6.26 14.19 14.28
N GLY A 85 6.98 14.08 13.16
CA GLY A 85 8.42 13.88 13.13
C GLY A 85 8.90 12.98 12.00
N LEU A 86 10.22 12.77 11.99
CA LEU A 86 10.88 11.83 11.11
C LEU A 86 11.28 10.60 11.92
N ALA A 87 10.76 9.43 11.57
CA ALA A 87 11.11 8.17 12.21
C ALA A 87 12.20 7.46 11.41
N ARG A 88 13.29 7.06 12.07
CA ARG A 88 14.25 6.10 11.52
C ARG A 88 13.91 4.72 12.03
N PHE A 89 13.45 3.84 11.15
CA PHE A 89 13.15 2.46 11.47
C PHE A 89 14.37 1.57 11.25
N TYR A 90 14.69 0.74 12.25
CA TYR A 90 15.86 -0.14 12.27
C TYR A 90 15.52 -1.64 12.27
N GLY A 91 14.33 -1.99 11.79
CA GLY A 91 13.89 -3.37 11.61
C GLY A 91 13.13 -3.94 12.80
N VAL A 92 13.41 -3.43 14.00
CA VAL A 92 12.74 -3.87 15.25
C VAL A 92 12.15 -2.72 16.07
N GLY A 93 12.24 -1.49 15.58
CA GLY A 93 11.72 -0.31 16.26
C GLY A 93 12.16 1.00 15.59
N PHE A 94 11.84 2.12 16.23
CA PHE A 94 12.05 3.46 15.68
C PHE A 94 12.95 4.34 16.55
N LYS A 95 13.72 5.23 15.90
CA LYS A 95 14.31 6.41 16.52
C LYS A 95 13.62 7.64 15.96
N VAL A 96 12.98 8.43 16.82
CA VAL A 96 12.26 9.64 16.43
C VAL A 96 13.20 10.84 16.39
N LEU A 97 13.15 11.57 15.29
CA LEU A 97 13.82 12.85 15.07
C LEU A 97 12.74 13.92 14.94
N ASN A 98 12.81 14.94 15.79
CA ASN A 98 11.87 16.05 15.81
C ASN A 98 12.63 17.36 16.09
N LYS A 99 11.92 18.48 16.18
CA LYS A 99 12.54 19.78 16.38
C LYS A 99 13.31 19.93 17.70
N ALA A 100 12.94 19.17 18.74
CA ALA A 100 13.63 19.19 20.02
C ALA A 100 14.99 18.45 19.96
N THR A 101 15.08 17.37 19.18
CA THR A 101 16.30 16.58 19.04
C THR A 101 17.13 16.95 17.81
N THR A 102 16.53 17.61 16.83
CA THR A 102 17.13 18.03 15.56
C THR A 102 16.61 19.44 15.22
N PRO A 103 17.22 20.50 15.79
CA PRO A 103 16.77 21.88 15.61
C PRO A 103 16.73 22.35 14.14
N GLU A 104 17.49 21.70 13.26
CA GLU A 104 17.56 21.95 11.82
C GLU A 104 16.30 21.47 11.08
N LEU A 105 15.48 20.61 11.70
CA LEU A 105 14.14 20.33 11.20
C LEU A 105 13.30 21.60 11.30
N SER A 106 12.99 22.18 10.14
CA SER A 106 12.19 23.39 10.00
C SER A 106 10.82 23.28 10.67
N SER A 107 10.25 22.08 10.67
CA SER A 107 9.00 21.70 11.33
C SER A 107 8.98 20.18 11.61
N THR A 108 8.08 19.75 12.49
CA THR A 108 7.82 18.33 12.77
C THR A 108 6.94 17.68 11.72
N ALA A 109 6.13 18.45 10.99
CA ALA A 109 5.26 17.90 9.95
C ALA A 109 6.06 17.62 8.68
N ILE A 110 6.39 16.35 8.47
CA ILE A 110 7.10 15.87 7.30
C ILE A 110 6.07 15.56 6.21
N VAL A 111 6.21 16.20 5.05
CA VAL A 111 5.27 16.08 3.93
C VAL A 111 5.81 15.15 2.85
N ASN A 112 7.12 15.16 2.62
CA ASN A 112 7.73 14.32 1.60
C ASN A 112 9.21 14.03 1.90
N LEU A 113 9.73 12.91 1.38
CA LEU A 113 11.11 12.46 1.52
C LEU A 113 11.66 12.05 0.15
N HIS A 114 12.92 12.38 -0.11
CA HIS A 114 13.61 11.91 -1.32
C HIS A 114 15.06 11.56 -1.01
N LEU A 115 15.49 10.35 -1.38
CA LEU A 115 16.91 9.99 -1.40
C LEU A 115 17.43 10.26 -2.80
N ASP A 116 18.40 11.16 -2.93
CA ASP A 116 18.99 11.48 -4.23
C ASP A 116 20.14 10.54 -4.61
N LYS A 117 20.55 10.59 -5.89
CA LYS A 117 21.66 9.78 -6.43
C LYS A 117 23.01 10.04 -5.76
N LYS A 118 23.16 11.16 -5.03
CA LYS A 118 24.36 11.52 -4.28
C LYS A 118 24.30 10.99 -2.84
N GLY A 119 23.24 10.28 -2.46
CA GLY A 119 23.06 9.73 -1.12
C GLY A 119 22.52 10.75 -0.10
N ARG A 120 22.06 11.91 -0.55
CA ARG A 120 21.49 12.94 0.33
C ARG A 120 20.01 12.68 0.50
N VAL A 121 19.53 12.85 1.73
CA VAL A 121 18.09 12.76 2.01
C VAL A 121 17.51 14.15 2.12
N TRP A 122 16.59 14.43 1.23
CA TRP A 122 15.77 15.62 1.23
C TRP A 122 14.51 15.36 2.05
N VAL A 123 14.27 16.25 3.00
CA VAL A 123 13.15 16.22 3.93
C VAL A 123 12.34 17.48 3.69
N SER A 124 11.20 17.31 3.03
CA SER A 124 10.24 18.39 2.86
C SER A 124 9.34 18.45 4.07
N THR A 125 9.34 19.59 4.75
CA THR A 125 8.43 19.90 5.84
C THR A 125 7.42 20.95 5.39
N ASP A 126 6.32 21.11 6.10
CA ASP A 126 5.35 22.21 5.88
C ASP A 126 5.93 23.61 6.10
N ALA A 127 7.14 23.74 6.67
CA ALA A 127 7.79 25.02 6.95
C ALA A 127 9.15 25.17 6.27
N GLY A 128 9.43 24.39 5.22
CA GLY A 128 10.66 24.48 4.44
C GLY A 128 11.29 23.13 4.09
N MET A 129 12.47 23.22 3.46
CA MET A 129 13.24 22.08 2.97
C MET A 129 14.46 21.84 3.85
N VAL A 130 14.77 20.57 4.12
CA VAL A 130 15.98 20.17 4.85
C VAL A 130 16.72 19.12 4.03
N CYS A 131 18.04 19.22 3.95
CA CYS A 131 18.91 18.20 3.36
C CYS A 131 19.76 17.58 4.45
N VAL A 132 19.87 16.25 4.42
CA VAL A 132 20.72 15.47 5.30
C VAL A 132 21.77 14.76 4.46
N GLU A 133 23.03 15.14 4.65
CA GLU A 133 24.17 14.61 3.92
C GLU A 133 25.25 14.22 4.93
N HIS A 134 25.66 12.94 4.94
CA HIS A 134 26.65 12.41 5.91
C HIS A 134 26.35 12.75 7.38
N GLY A 135 25.07 12.82 7.74
CA GLY A 135 24.62 13.17 9.10
C GLY A 135 24.64 14.67 9.42
N VAL A 136 25.09 15.52 8.49
CA VAL A 136 24.98 16.97 8.57
C VAL A 136 23.61 17.39 8.05
N TRP A 137 22.92 18.20 8.84
CA TRP A 137 21.60 18.72 8.52
C TRP A 137 21.72 20.16 8.06
N LYS A 138 21.05 20.49 6.97
CA LYS A 138 20.99 21.86 6.44
C LYS A 138 19.57 22.22 6.03
N THR A 139 19.06 23.31 6.59
CA THR A 139 17.76 23.87 6.21
C THR A 139 17.94 24.84 5.03
N TYR A 140 16.99 24.82 4.10
CA TYR A 140 16.89 25.76 2.97
C TYR A 140 15.60 26.53 3.06
N ARG A 141 15.72 27.86 3.06
CA ARG A 141 14.62 28.84 3.04
C ARG A 141 15.04 30.01 2.15
N GLU A 142 14.39 31.16 2.27
CA GLU A 142 14.99 32.41 1.82
C GLU A 142 16.14 32.79 2.77
N PRO A 143 17.32 33.21 2.28
CA PRO A 143 17.67 33.56 0.89
C PRO A 143 18.29 32.44 0.04
N GLU A 144 18.30 31.19 0.51
CA GLU A 144 18.80 30.02 -0.24
C GLU A 144 17.89 29.58 -1.41
N GLY A 145 16.86 30.37 -1.71
CA GLY A 145 16.00 30.25 -2.88
C GLY A 145 14.79 29.32 -2.72
N TRP A 146 14.54 28.81 -1.51
CA TRP A 146 13.35 28.02 -1.23
C TRP A 146 12.23 28.89 -0.64
N ASN A 147 11.25 29.26 -1.47
CA ASN A 147 9.96 29.83 -1.05
C ASN A 147 8.76 28.95 -1.43
N GLY A 148 9.04 27.71 -1.82
CA GLY A 148 8.09 26.73 -2.38
C GLY A 148 7.05 26.17 -1.42
N ASP A 149 6.85 26.77 -0.24
CA ASP A 149 6.11 26.15 0.86
C ASP A 149 6.74 24.79 1.22
N TYR A 150 6.14 23.69 0.76
CA TYR A 150 6.70 22.34 0.81
C TYR A 150 6.81 21.70 -0.60
N ALA A 151 7.78 20.80 -0.75
CA ALA A 151 7.96 20.04 -1.97
C ALA A 151 6.86 18.99 -2.15
N ARG A 152 6.23 19.05 -3.32
CA ARG A 152 5.23 18.10 -3.78
C ARG A 152 5.88 16.86 -4.37
N ALA A 153 6.90 17.04 -5.20
CA ALA A 153 7.62 15.93 -5.81
C ALA A 153 9.09 16.31 -6.07
N PHE A 154 9.92 15.27 -6.14
CA PHE A 154 11.33 15.35 -6.49
C PHE A 154 11.56 14.53 -7.76
N ALA A 155 12.47 14.99 -8.60
CA ALA A 155 12.91 14.28 -9.80
C ALA A 155 14.40 14.50 -10.01
N GLU A 156 15.07 13.52 -10.60
CA GLU A 156 16.48 13.62 -10.96
C GLU A 156 16.71 13.22 -12.41
N ASP A 157 17.51 14.01 -13.12
CA ASP A 157 17.98 13.61 -14.45
C ASP A 157 19.12 12.59 -14.38
N GLN A 158 19.59 12.14 -15.55
CA GLN A 158 20.68 11.16 -15.63
C GLN A 158 22.00 11.67 -15.04
N ALA A 159 22.23 12.99 -15.05
CA ALA A 159 23.43 13.60 -14.48
C ALA A 159 23.31 13.80 -12.95
N GLY A 160 22.15 13.51 -12.35
CA GLY A 160 21.90 13.71 -10.92
C GLY A 160 21.61 15.16 -10.55
N ASN A 161 21.14 15.97 -11.50
CA ASN A 161 20.56 17.26 -11.17
C ASN A 161 19.18 17.05 -10.56
N LEU A 162 18.93 17.69 -9.42
CA LEU A 162 17.68 17.58 -8.68
C LEU A 162 16.72 18.69 -9.11
N TYR A 163 15.49 18.28 -9.40
CA TYR A 163 14.36 19.14 -9.70
C TYR A 163 13.27 18.91 -8.66
N VAL A 164 12.61 19.99 -8.24
CA VAL A 164 11.60 19.95 -7.18
C VAL A 164 10.38 20.74 -7.61
N SER A 165 9.21 20.14 -7.54
CA SER A 165 7.95 20.87 -7.67
C SER A 165 7.44 21.24 -6.29
N ALA A 166 7.04 22.49 -6.12
CA ALA A 166 6.50 23.05 -4.89
C ALA A 166 4.97 23.01 -4.88
N PHE A 167 4.37 23.01 -3.69
CA PHE A 167 2.92 23.03 -3.56
C PHE A 167 2.29 24.31 -4.13
N ASN A 168 3.01 25.44 -4.07
CA ASN A 168 2.58 26.70 -4.68
C ASN A 168 2.62 26.70 -6.23
N GLY A 169 3.00 25.58 -6.86
CA GLY A 169 3.02 25.39 -8.31
C GLY A 169 4.35 25.71 -8.98
N LYS A 170 5.30 26.34 -8.27
CA LYS A 170 6.63 26.65 -8.80
C LYS A 170 7.49 25.40 -8.92
N ASN A 171 8.44 25.44 -9.85
CA ASN A 171 9.44 24.38 -10.02
C ASN A 171 10.83 24.95 -9.76
N TYR A 172 11.71 24.14 -9.18
CA TYR A 172 13.06 24.54 -8.81
C TYR A 172 14.07 23.53 -9.31
N GLN A 173 15.26 24.00 -9.65
CA GLN A 173 16.45 23.18 -9.80
C GLN A 173 17.37 23.45 -8.60
N PHE A 174 17.90 22.39 -7.99
CA PHE A 174 18.95 22.54 -6.98
C PHE A 174 20.31 22.64 -7.66
N SER A 175 20.97 23.80 -7.54
CA SER A 175 22.26 24.09 -8.18
C SER A 175 23.11 24.98 -7.29
N GLY A 176 24.41 24.68 -7.18
CA GLY A 176 25.36 25.52 -6.43
C GLY A 176 24.94 25.78 -4.98
N ASP A 177 24.39 24.77 -4.31
CA ASP A 177 23.95 24.83 -2.91
C ASP A 177 22.73 25.74 -2.65
N ARG A 178 21.90 25.95 -3.67
CA ARG A 178 20.65 26.72 -3.60
C ARG A 178 19.57 26.18 -4.52
N PHE A 179 18.33 26.58 -4.26
CA PHE A 179 17.22 26.37 -5.17
C PHE A 179 17.11 27.55 -6.14
N VAL A 180 17.08 27.25 -7.43
CA VAL A 180 16.87 28.21 -8.51
C VAL A 180 15.49 27.95 -9.08
N GLU A 181 14.59 28.92 -8.97
CA GLU A 181 13.26 28.84 -9.58
C GLU A 181 13.39 28.72 -11.10
N LEU A 182 12.72 27.71 -11.65
CA LEU A 182 12.63 27.48 -13.08
C LEU A 182 11.47 28.29 -13.66
N PRO A 183 11.59 28.77 -14.90
CA PRO A 183 10.48 29.43 -15.56
C PRO A 183 9.29 28.48 -15.69
N GLU A 184 8.09 29.04 -15.65
CA GLU A 184 6.88 28.30 -15.98
C GLU A 184 7.03 27.64 -17.36
N PRO A 185 6.66 26.36 -17.51
CA PRO A 185 6.77 25.68 -18.79
C PRO A 185 5.91 26.37 -19.84
N LEU A 186 6.39 26.35 -21.09
CA LEU A 186 5.64 26.92 -22.21
C LEU A 186 4.34 26.12 -22.41
N GLY A 187 3.20 26.82 -22.35
CA GLY A 187 1.88 26.24 -22.61
C GLY A 187 0.85 26.60 -21.53
N GLU A 188 -0.43 26.46 -21.87
CA GLU A 188 -1.51 26.65 -20.89
C GLU A 188 -1.54 25.50 -19.88
N ARG A 189 -1.68 25.85 -18.60
CA ARG A 189 -1.79 24.89 -17.49
C ARG A 189 -3.13 24.15 -17.57
N LYS A 190 -3.18 23.02 -18.28
CA LYS A 190 -4.39 22.16 -18.41
C LYS A 190 -4.58 21.21 -17.22
N GLY A 191 -4.45 21.72 -16.00
CA GLY A 191 -4.74 20.98 -14.76
C GLY A 191 -3.52 20.40 -14.03
N TYR A 192 -3.78 19.54 -13.05
CA TYR A 192 -2.76 18.81 -12.30
C TYR A 192 -2.28 17.60 -13.13
N ILE A 193 -0.97 17.52 -13.38
CA ILE A 193 -0.35 16.27 -13.86
C ILE A 193 -0.22 15.33 -12.65
N ALA A 194 -1.33 14.78 -12.20
CA ALA A 194 -1.30 13.52 -11.45
C ALA A 194 -1.31 12.41 -12.50
N GLY A 195 -0.44 11.41 -12.36
CA GLY A 195 -0.46 10.20 -13.20
C GLY A 195 -1.85 9.57 -13.27
N PRO A 196 -2.13 8.73 -14.27
CA PRO A 196 -3.48 8.28 -14.57
C PRO A 196 -4.14 7.65 -13.34
N SER A 197 -5.17 8.33 -12.83
CA SER A 197 -6.15 7.75 -11.93
C SER A 197 -7.00 6.77 -12.74
N ASN A 198 -6.55 5.52 -12.81
CA ASN A 198 -7.36 4.36 -13.17
C ASN A 198 -6.77 3.13 -12.46
N CYS A 199 -7.32 2.83 -11.28
CA CYS A 199 -7.53 1.47 -10.78
C CYS A 199 -8.99 1.41 -10.36
#